data_AF-A0A2K9ESW1-F1
#
_entry.id   AF-A0A2K9ESW1-F1
#
_cell.length_a   1.000
_cell.length_b   1.000
_cell.length_c   1.000
_cell.angle_alpha   90.00
_cell.angle_beta   90.00
_cell.angle_gamma   90.00
#
_symmetry.space_group_name_H-M   'P 1'
#
loop_
_entity.id
_entity.type
_entity.pdbx_description
1 polymer ?
#
loop_
_entity_poly.entity_id
_entity_poly.type
_entity_poly.pdbx_seq_one_letter_code
_entity_poly.pdbx_strand_id
1 'polypeptide(L)'
;MLWDAYTINRPAISEKEESNYNGVCIGVNRDKLIELLQTEKPDFCDTGFLAPVYYTPNQQVTALNFLCSNALDAFEKVKDDKDQTQEIIPPIRTAYAIQIGDYIGIPHFFELKLKKSLVITALPYIESVEKLAPFLKHRFWEEENEYRAAFSLHKSKKPVEDYIEIKISEELIDFIILGPIFSDKEEGDIKSIKDAKLDFNKLIKKHSIGTGIIRMS
;
A
#
# COMPACT_ATOMS: atom_id res chain seq x y z
N MET A 1 9.49 -9.89 -10.12
CA MET A 1 8.65 -8.81 -9.55
C MET A 1 7.33 -8.82 -10.30
N LEU A 2 6.18 -8.64 -9.64
CA LEU A 2 4.86 -8.78 -10.24
C LEU A 2 4.11 -7.45 -10.07
N TRP A 3 3.66 -6.86 -11.17
CA TRP A 3 2.75 -5.72 -11.14
C TRP A 3 1.31 -6.23 -11.24
N ASP A 4 0.49 -6.01 -10.22
CA ASP A 4 -0.93 -6.38 -10.19
C ASP A 4 -1.77 -5.18 -10.65
N ALA A 5 -2.05 -5.09 -11.94
CA ALA A 5 -2.82 -3.99 -12.53
C ALA A 5 -4.31 -3.99 -12.13
N TYR A 6 -4.79 -5.01 -11.40
CA TYR A 6 -6.23 -5.28 -11.28
C TYR A 6 -6.84 -4.96 -9.90
N THR A 7 -6.04 -4.50 -8.93
CA THR A 7 -6.53 -4.26 -7.56
C THR A 7 -7.24 -2.91 -7.36
N ILE A 8 -7.16 -1.97 -8.31
CA ILE A 8 -7.74 -0.62 -8.17
C ILE A 8 -9.18 -0.52 -8.72
N ASN A 9 -9.61 -1.45 -9.60
CA ASN A 9 -10.92 -1.38 -10.27
C ASN A 9 -11.70 -2.71 -10.23
N ARG A 10 -11.72 -3.42 -9.09
CA ARG A 10 -12.63 -4.58 -8.96
C ARG A 10 -14.05 -4.06 -8.72
N PRO A 11 -15.03 -4.26 -9.63
CA PRO A 11 -16.42 -3.96 -9.32
C PRO A 11 -16.85 -4.81 -8.11
N ALA A 12 -17.73 -4.25 -7.27
CA ALA A 12 -18.25 -4.95 -6.09
C ALA A 12 -18.85 -6.29 -6.52
N ILE A 13 -18.21 -7.39 -6.08
CA ILE A 13 -18.51 -8.73 -6.54
C ILE A 13 -19.76 -9.22 -5.83
N SER A 14 -20.76 -9.64 -6.59
CA SER A 14 -21.80 -10.51 -6.06
C SER A 14 -21.17 -11.87 -5.72
N GLU A 15 -21.53 -12.49 -4.58
CA GLU A 15 -20.95 -13.75 -4.06
C GLU A 15 -20.89 -14.94 -5.07
N LYS A 16 -21.49 -14.79 -6.25
CA LYS A 16 -21.58 -15.82 -7.30
C LYS A 16 -20.55 -15.69 -8.42
N GLU A 17 -19.86 -14.56 -8.57
CA GLU A 17 -18.92 -14.37 -9.67
C GLU A 17 -17.45 -14.61 -9.25
N GLU A 18 -17.08 -15.87 -9.49
CA GLU A 18 -15.76 -16.38 -9.85
C GLU A 18 -14.66 -16.43 -8.77
N SER A 19 -14.52 -17.64 -8.24
CA SER A 19 -13.29 -18.22 -7.67
C SER A 19 -12.12 -18.34 -8.67
N ASN A 20 -12.31 -17.83 -9.89
CA ASN A 20 -11.47 -18.00 -11.05
C ASN A 20 -10.82 -16.63 -11.36
N TYR A 21 -9.50 -16.51 -11.18
CA TYR A 21 -8.77 -15.28 -11.49
C TYR A 21 -7.80 -15.46 -12.69
N ASN A 22 -8.05 -14.71 -13.76
CA ASN A 22 -7.33 -14.77 -15.05
C ASN A 22 -6.20 -13.73 -15.15
N GLY A 23 -5.81 -13.10 -14.03
CA GLY A 23 -4.91 -11.95 -14.06
C GLY A 23 -3.52 -12.31 -14.61
N VAL A 24 -2.86 -11.30 -15.18
CA VAL A 24 -1.51 -11.40 -15.73
C VAL A 24 -0.57 -10.58 -14.85
N CYS A 25 0.62 -11.12 -14.61
CA CYS A 25 1.69 -10.39 -13.95
C CYS A 25 2.84 -10.13 -14.91
N ILE A 26 3.54 -9.01 -14.72
CA ILE A 26 4.72 -8.66 -15.52
C ILE A 26 5.96 -8.96 -14.69
N GLY A 27 6.77 -9.92 -15.13
CA GLY A 27 8.11 -10.19 -14.61
C GLY A 27 9.10 -9.16 -15.13
N VAL A 28 9.51 -8.23 -14.27
CA VAL A 28 10.47 -7.18 -14.63
C VAL A 28 11.87 -7.44 -14.10
N ASN A 29 12.86 -6.94 -14.84
CA ASN A 29 14.26 -6.95 -14.42
C ASN A 29 14.43 -6.08 -13.16
N ARG A 30 14.90 -6.70 -12.07
CA ARG A 30 14.99 -6.04 -10.77
C ARG A 30 15.91 -4.81 -10.81
N ASP A 31 17.10 -4.95 -11.37
CA ASP A 31 18.14 -3.93 -11.30
C ASP A 31 17.73 -2.72 -12.14
N LYS A 32 17.21 -2.98 -13.35
CA LYS A 32 16.68 -1.90 -14.20
C LYS A 32 15.48 -1.19 -13.58
N LEU A 33 14.59 -1.89 -12.86
CA LEU A 33 13.50 -1.19 -12.19
C LEU A 33 14.01 -0.35 -11.01
N ILE A 34 14.97 -0.84 -10.23
CA ILE A 34 15.56 -0.05 -9.15
C ILE A 34 16.18 1.24 -9.72
N GLU A 35 16.91 1.13 -10.84
CA GLU A 35 17.44 2.28 -11.55
C GLU A 35 16.32 3.24 -11.98
N LEU A 36 15.27 2.73 -12.64
CA LEU A 36 14.10 3.53 -13.04
C LEU A 36 13.44 4.25 -11.86
N LEU A 37 13.24 3.56 -10.73
CA LEU A 37 12.65 4.14 -9.52
C LEU A 37 13.54 5.20 -8.88
N GLN A 38 14.84 5.20 -9.17
CA GLN A 38 15.75 6.24 -8.70
C GLN A 38 15.80 7.43 -9.67
N THR A 39 15.79 7.18 -10.98
CA THR A 39 15.92 8.21 -12.01
C THR A 39 14.62 8.93 -12.32
N GLU A 40 13.50 8.23 -12.37
CA GLU A 40 12.16 8.76 -12.71
C GLU A 40 11.35 9.13 -11.46
N LYS A 41 12.00 9.22 -10.30
CA LYS A 41 11.35 9.59 -9.03
C LYS A 41 10.80 11.02 -9.13
N PRO A 42 9.50 11.25 -8.88
CA PRO A 42 8.95 12.59 -8.85
C PRO A 42 9.61 13.48 -7.78
N ASP A 43 9.64 14.79 -8.03
CA ASP A 43 10.23 15.77 -7.09
C ASP A 43 9.53 15.82 -5.73
N PHE A 44 8.26 15.41 -5.67
CA PHE A 44 7.47 15.30 -4.45
C PHE A 44 7.66 13.97 -3.72
N CYS A 45 8.55 13.10 -4.19
CA CYS A 45 8.92 11.85 -3.53
C CYS A 45 10.36 11.94 -2.99
N ASP A 46 10.61 11.34 -1.83
CA ASP A 46 11.95 11.27 -1.23
C ASP A 46 12.77 10.16 -1.87
N THR A 47 12.20 8.96 -1.93
CA THR A 47 12.90 7.75 -2.36
C THR A 47 11.93 6.78 -3.06
N GLY A 48 12.39 6.13 -4.13
CA GLY A 48 11.76 4.95 -4.70
C GLY A 48 12.40 3.69 -4.14
N PHE A 49 11.61 2.70 -3.76
CA PHE A 49 12.12 1.45 -3.18
C PHE A 49 11.34 0.24 -3.66
N LEU A 50 11.98 -0.92 -3.50
CA LEU A 50 11.45 -2.22 -3.86
C LEU A 50 11.51 -3.12 -2.63
N ALA A 51 10.38 -3.71 -2.25
CA ALA A 51 10.32 -4.62 -1.11
C ALA A 51 9.44 -5.85 -1.42
N PRO A 52 9.74 -7.00 -0.79
CA PRO A 52 8.92 -8.21 -0.92
C PRO A 52 7.55 -8.02 -0.27
N VAL A 53 6.57 -8.77 -0.75
CA VAL A 53 5.23 -8.84 -0.15
C VAL A 53 5.20 -9.84 1.00
N TYR A 54 4.48 -9.49 2.07
CA TYR A 54 4.22 -10.33 3.23
C TYR A 54 2.86 -11.01 3.08
N TYR A 55 2.88 -12.30 2.75
CA TYR A 55 1.69 -13.08 2.40
C TYR A 55 1.03 -13.78 3.58
N THR A 56 1.83 -14.29 4.50
CA THR A 56 1.31 -15.09 5.62
C THR A 56 0.97 -14.22 6.83
N PRO A 57 -0.05 -14.58 7.62
CA PRO A 57 -0.34 -13.88 8.87
C PRO A 57 0.88 -13.79 9.80
N ASN A 58 1.74 -14.83 9.82
CA ASN A 58 2.96 -14.82 10.64
C ASN A 58 3.97 -13.76 10.18
N GLN A 59 4.21 -13.65 8.86
CA GLN A 59 5.07 -12.60 8.30
C GLN A 59 4.51 -11.20 8.59
N GLN A 60 3.21 -11.02 8.39
CA GLN A 60 2.53 -9.74 8.60
C GLN A 60 2.57 -9.32 10.08
N VAL A 61 2.27 -10.24 11.00
CA VAL A 61 2.38 -10.01 12.45
C VAL A 61 3.82 -9.71 12.85
N THR A 62 4.81 -10.43 12.30
CA THR A 62 6.22 -10.16 12.59
C THR A 62 6.62 -8.75 12.17
N ALA A 63 6.23 -8.32 10.96
CA ALA A 63 6.51 -6.98 10.46
C ALA A 63 5.82 -5.89 11.30
N LEU A 64 4.55 -6.08 11.68
CA LEU A 64 3.81 -5.15 12.54
C LEU A 64 4.37 -5.10 13.97
N ASN A 65 4.77 -6.23 14.53
CA ASN A 65 5.39 -6.30 15.85
C ASN A 65 6.71 -5.52 15.88
N PHE A 66 7.51 -5.61 14.82
CA PHE A 66 8.73 -4.81 14.72
C PHE A 66 8.44 -3.30 14.78
N LEU A 67 7.43 -2.82 14.05
CA LEU A 67 7.01 -1.42 14.11
C LEU A 67 6.49 -1.03 15.50
N CYS A 68 5.71 -1.90 16.13
CA CYS A 68 5.16 -1.70 17.47
C CYS A 68 6.28 -1.62 18.53
N SER A 69 7.23 -2.55 18.51
CA SER A 69 8.39 -2.55 19.42
C SER A 69 9.20 -1.26 19.30
N ASN A 70 9.46 -0.78 18.08
CA ASN A 70 10.16 0.49 17.88
C ASN A 70 9.39 1.69 18.48
N ALA A 71 8.05 1.68 18.36
CA ALA A 71 7.20 2.72 18.94
C ALA A 71 7.20 2.66 20.48
N LEU A 72 7.17 1.46 21.06
CA LEU A 72 7.27 1.25 22.51
C LEU A 72 8.63 1.69 23.05
N ASP A 73 9.72 1.34 22.37
CA ASP A 73 11.07 1.79 22.75
C ASP A 73 11.20 3.31 22.70
N ALA A 74 10.56 3.95 21.72
CA ALA A 74 10.50 5.41 21.64
C ALA A 74 9.68 5.98 22.81
N PHE A 75 8.55 5.37 23.16
CA PHE A 75 7.71 5.76 24.29
C PHE A 75 8.43 5.66 25.63
N GLU A 76 9.11 4.55 25.90
CA GLU A 76 9.86 4.33 27.13
C GLU A 76 10.93 5.41 27.35
N LYS A 77 11.54 5.92 26.28
CA LYS A 77 12.56 6.97 26.35
C LYS A 77 12.02 8.35 26.71
N VAL A 78 10.72 8.61 26.51
CA VAL A 78 10.15 9.97 26.61
C VAL A 78 8.95 10.08 27.55
N LYS A 79 8.44 8.95 28.05
CA LYS A 79 7.26 8.91 28.94
C LYS A 79 7.47 9.67 30.25
N ASP A 80 8.70 9.73 30.73
CA ASP A 80 9.08 10.38 31.99
C ASP A 80 9.75 11.76 31.79
N ASP A 81 9.74 12.30 30.56
CA ASP A 81 10.21 13.67 30.32
C ASP A 81 9.42 14.64 31.20
N LYS A 82 10.14 15.55 31.89
CA LYS A 82 9.52 16.58 32.74
C LYS A 82 8.59 17.50 31.94
N ASP A 83 8.97 17.77 30.69
CA ASP A 83 8.15 18.52 29.75
C ASP A 83 7.40 17.57 28.80
N GLN A 84 6.09 17.45 29.01
CA GLN A 84 5.18 16.65 28.20
C GLN A 84 4.38 17.48 27.19
N THR A 85 4.77 18.73 26.93
CA THR A 85 4.10 19.59 25.95
C THR A 85 4.44 19.20 24.51
N GLN A 86 3.50 19.42 23.59
CA GLN A 86 3.66 19.19 22.15
C GLN A 86 2.74 20.12 21.36
N GLU A 87 3.14 20.47 20.14
CA GLU A 87 2.42 21.42 19.27
C GLU A 87 1.90 20.80 17.97
N ILE A 88 2.08 19.49 17.79
CA ILE A 88 1.77 18.79 16.54
C ILE A 88 0.26 18.54 16.43
N ILE A 89 -0.36 18.04 17.51
CA ILE A 89 -1.80 17.78 17.58
C ILE A 89 -2.46 18.87 18.43
N PRO A 90 -3.42 19.65 17.86
CA PRO A 90 -4.11 20.68 18.63
C PRO A 90 -4.95 20.06 19.75
N PRO A 91 -5.25 20.81 20.83
CA PRO A 91 -6.12 20.34 21.91
C PRO A 91 -7.48 19.87 21.37
N ILE A 92 -7.92 18.69 21.78
CA ILE A 92 -9.25 18.17 21.45
C ILE A 92 -10.26 18.87 22.35
N ARG A 93 -11.25 19.53 21.74
CA ARG A 93 -12.27 20.32 22.45
C ARG A 93 -13.64 19.70 22.28
N THR A 94 -14.31 19.44 23.40
CA THR A 94 -15.72 19.02 23.39
C THR A 94 -16.55 20.06 24.10
N ALA A 95 -17.53 20.62 23.39
CA ALA A 95 -18.49 21.55 23.96
C ALA A 95 -19.58 20.77 24.71
N TYR A 96 -19.97 21.28 25.87
CA TYR A 96 -21.14 20.81 26.60
C TYR A 96 -21.91 22.01 27.14
N ALA A 97 -23.22 21.89 27.19
CA ALA A 97 -24.10 22.88 27.81
C ALA A 97 -25.07 22.13 28.73
N ILE A 98 -25.35 22.72 29.89
CA ILE A 98 -26.36 22.20 30.81
C ILE A 98 -27.73 22.64 30.27
N GLN A 99 -28.65 21.68 30.11
CA GLN A 99 -30.05 21.95 29.79
C GLN A 99 -30.93 21.66 31.01
N ILE A 100 -31.76 22.62 31.42
CA ILE A 100 -32.75 22.46 32.49
C ILE A 100 -34.08 22.99 31.98
N GLY A 101 -35.01 22.10 31.63
CA GLY A 101 -36.23 22.46 30.92
C GLY A 101 -35.90 23.13 29.57
N ASP A 102 -36.42 24.34 29.36
CA ASP A 102 -36.19 25.13 28.15
C ASP A 102 -34.93 26.01 28.22
N TYR A 103 -34.26 26.08 29.38
CA TYR A 103 -33.02 26.83 29.52
C TYR A 103 -31.83 26.02 28.99
N ILE A 104 -31.10 26.60 28.03
CA ILE A 104 -29.80 26.11 27.56
C ILE A 104 -28.72 27.07 28.09
N GLY A 105 -27.82 26.55 28.93
CA GLY A 105 -26.71 27.32 29.48
C GLY A 105 -25.64 27.68 28.45
N ILE A 106 -24.71 28.55 28.85
CA ILE A 106 -23.56 28.94 28.01
C ILE A 106 -22.70 27.69 27.73
N PRO A 107 -22.24 27.48 26.49
CA PRO A 107 -21.36 26.35 26.17
C PRO A 107 -20.06 26.43 26.97
N HIS A 108 -19.75 25.37 27.71
CA HIS A 108 -18.46 25.13 28.33
C HIS A 108 -17.64 24.16 27.47
N PHE A 109 -16.32 24.25 27.56
CA PHE A 109 -15.41 23.39 26.79
C PHE A 109 -14.55 22.57 27.73
N PHE A 110 -14.51 21.27 27.49
CA PHE A 110 -13.46 20.40 28.02
C PHE A 110 -12.31 20.34 27.01
N GLU A 111 -11.09 20.64 27.45
CA GLU A 111 -9.88 20.53 26.62
C GLU A 111 -9.06 19.31 27.02
N LEU A 112 -8.81 18.42 26.06
CA LEU A 112 -7.88 17.31 26.20
C LEU A 112 -6.60 17.59 25.41
N LYS A 113 -5.49 17.77 26.12
CA LYS A 113 -4.15 17.96 25.53
C LYS A 113 -3.40 16.64 25.55
N LEU A 114 -3.03 16.14 24.37
CA LEU A 114 -2.23 14.93 24.26
C LEU A 114 -0.79 15.19 24.72
N LYS A 115 -0.23 14.23 25.46
CA LYS A 115 1.16 14.30 25.94
C LYS A 115 2.13 14.09 24.78
N LYS A 116 3.28 14.77 24.83
CA LYS A 116 4.43 14.58 23.95
C LYS A 116 4.76 13.10 23.75
N SER A 117 4.85 12.34 24.83
CA SER A 117 5.20 10.92 24.79
C SER A 117 4.26 10.08 23.94
N LEU A 118 2.97 10.43 23.88
CA LEU A 118 2.00 9.76 23.02
C LEU A 118 2.11 10.24 21.57
N VAL A 119 2.23 11.55 21.36
CA VAL A 119 2.19 12.13 20.01
C VAL A 119 3.43 11.78 19.19
N ILE A 120 4.62 11.92 19.77
CA ILE A 120 5.87 11.69 19.04
C ILE A 120 6.15 10.22 18.77
N THR A 121 5.39 9.31 19.41
CA THR A 121 5.53 7.86 19.24
C THR A 121 4.45 7.30 18.34
N ALA A 122 3.18 7.70 18.55
CA ALA A 122 2.06 7.22 17.77
C ALA A 122 2.08 7.74 16.33
N LEU A 123 2.44 9.02 16.09
CA LEU A 123 2.46 9.55 14.72
C LEU A 123 3.46 8.82 13.81
N PRO A 124 4.75 8.66 14.17
CA PRO A 124 5.67 7.88 13.35
C PRO A 124 5.28 6.41 13.22
N TYR A 125 4.65 5.81 14.24
CA TYR A 125 4.13 4.45 14.15
C TYR A 125 3.02 4.33 13.10
N ILE A 126 2.02 5.21 13.13
CA ILE A 126 0.93 5.26 12.13
C ILE A 126 1.52 5.43 10.74
N GLU A 127 2.41 6.41 10.54
CA GLU A 127 3.08 6.62 9.25
C GLU A 127 3.84 5.37 8.77
N SER A 128 4.47 4.63 9.68
CA SER A 128 5.20 3.40 9.34
C SER A 128 4.26 2.27 8.95
N VAL A 129 3.11 2.14 9.63
CA VAL A 129 2.07 1.16 9.29
C VAL A 129 1.47 1.49 7.93
N GLU A 130 1.17 2.76 7.65
CA GLU A 130 0.66 3.20 6.33
C GLU A 130 1.65 2.90 5.21
N LYS A 131 2.95 3.11 5.45
CA LYS A 131 4.01 2.75 4.48
C LYS A 131 4.16 1.24 4.29
N LEU A 132 3.88 0.44 5.32
CA LEU A 132 3.94 -1.02 5.26
C LEU A 132 2.69 -1.63 4.62
N ALA A 133 1.52 -1.01 4.76
CA ALA A 133 0.24 -1.55 4.31
C ALA A 133 0.23 -2.00 2.83
N PRO A 134 0.83 -1.26 1.88
CA PRO A 134 0.99 -1.72 0.52
C PRO A 134 1.83 -2.99 0.35
N PHE A 135 2.45 -3.56 1.38
CA PHE A 135 3.23 -4.80 1.27
C PHE A 135 2.52 -5.98 1.95
N LEU A 136 1.36 -5.76 2.56
CA LEU A 136 0.57 -6.81 3.18
C LEU A 136 -0.49 -7.28 2.15
N LYS A 137 -0.38 -8.54 1.69
CA LYS A 137 -1.28 -9.11 0.68
C LYS A 137 -1.77 -10.48 1.12
N HIS A 138 -2.92 -10.91 0.63
CA HIS A 138 -3.36 -12.31 0.72
C HIS A 138 -2.51 -13.23 -0.16
N ARG A 139 -2.49 -14.53 0.16
CA ARG A 139 -1.57 -15.55 -0.40
C ARG A 139 -1.74 -15.91 -1.87
N PHE A 140 -2.61 -15.23 -2.61
CA PHE A 140 -3.00 -15.66 -3.95
C PHE A 140 -1.85 -15.71 -4.97
N TRP A 141 -0.85 -14.84 -4.79
CA TRP A 141 0.36 -14.78 -5.62
C TRP A 141 1.62 -15.19 -4.85
N GLU A 142 1.47 -15.88 -3.71
CA GLU A 142 2.59 -16.22 -2.82
C GLU A 142 3.67 -17.03 -3.54
N GLU A 143 3.26 -17.98 -4.38
CA GLU A 143 4.16 -18.86 -5.12
C GLU A 143 5.06 -18.09 -6.10
N GLU A 144 4.57 -16.97 -6.62
CA GLU A 144 5.29 -16.13 -7.58
C GLU A 144 6.24 -15.12 -6.92
N ASN A 145 6.25 -15.03 -5.59
CA ASN A 145 7.13 -14.17 -4.79
C ASN A 145 7.12 -12.70 -5.26
N GLU A 146 5.96 -12.04 -5.18
CA GLU A 146 5.80 -10.63 -5.57
C GLU A 146 6.76 -9.72 -4.81
N TYR A 147 7.24 -8.73 -5.55
CA TYR A 147 7.83 -7.53 -4.99
C TYR A 147 6.99 -6.35 -5.43
N ARG A 148 6.85 -5.36 -4.56
CA ARG A 148 6.16 -4.11 -4.87
C ARG A 148 7.15 -2.97 -4.91
N ALA A 149 7.04 -2.18 -5.97
CA ALA A 149 7.69 -0.90 -6.10
C ALA A 149 6.81 0.17 -5.43
N ALA A 150 7.43 1.06 -4.65
CA ALA A 150 6.73 2.15 -4.01
C ALA A 150 7.59 3.42 -3.97
N PHE A 151 6.92 4.57 -3.95
CA PHE A 151 7.54 5.85 -3.69
C PHE A 151 7.14 6.37 -2.31
N SER A 152 8.11 6.84 -1.53
CA SER A 152 7.83 7.59 -0.31
C SER A 152 7.52 9.03 -0.68
N LEU A 153 6.31 9.50 -0.39
CA LEU A 153 5.92 10.90 -0.55
C LEU A 153 6.70 11.78 0.45
N HIS A 154 7.18 12.92 -0.03
CA HIS A 154 7.83 13.94 0.79
C HIS A 154 6.76 14.67 1.62
N LYS A 155 6.93 14.72 2.95
CA LYS A 155 5.90 15.23 3.89
C LYS A 155 5.35 16.63 3.56
N SER A 156 6.20 17.53 3.07
CA SER A 156 5.81 18.90 2.73
C SER A 156 5.41 19.14 1.27
N LYS A 157 5.54 18.14 0.39
CA LYS A 157 5.23 18.29 -1.03
C LYS A 157 3.98 17.50 -1.34
N LYS A 158 2.92 18.19 -1.74
CA LYS A 158 1.70 17.53 -2.20
C LYS A 158 1.81 17.25 -3.69
N PRO A 159 1.47 16.04 -4.13
CA PRO A 159 1.35 15.78 -5.55
C PRO A 159 0.20 16.61 -6.12
N VAL A 160 0.31 16.98 -7.40
CA VAL A 160 -0.77 17.66 -8.13
C VAL A 160 -1.87 16.66 -8.51
N GLU A 161 -1.49 15.40 -8.72
CA GLU A 161 -2.34 14.30 -9.12
C GLU A 161 -2.30 13.19 -8.07
N ASP A 162 -3.38 12.41 -7.92
CA ASP A 162 -3.44 11.30 -6.97
C ASP A 162 -2.68 10.04 -7.45
N TYR A 163 -1.95 10.13 -8.57
CA TYR A 163 -1.19 9.03 -9.15
C TYR A 163 0.21 9.48 -9.59
N ILE A 164 1.11 8.49 -9.72
CA ILE A 164 2.45 8.66 -10.28
C ILE A 164 2.51 7.88 -11.58
N GLU A 165 2.74 8.57 -12.70
CA GLU A 165 2.95 7.92 -13.98
C GLU A 165 4.41 7.48 -14.12
N ILE A 166 4.63 6.17 -14.18
CA ILE A 166 5.93 5.58 -14.52
C ILE A 166 5.79 4.90 -15.88
N LYS A 167 6.64 5.30 -16.83
CA LYS A 167 6.68 4.65 -18.15
C LYS A 167 7.44 3.34 -18.06
N ILE A 168 6.75 2.23 -18.29
CA ILE A 168 7.37 0.90 -18.41
C ILE A 168 7.64 0.62 -19.89
N SER A 169 8.91 0.54 -20.28
CA SER A 169 9.34 0.12 -21.61
C SER A 169 9.42 -1.40 -21.71
N GLU A 170 9.39 -1.94 -22.94
CA GLU A 170 9.56 -3.38 -23.20
C GLU A 170 10.88 -3.92 -22.65
N GLU A 171 11.94 -3.10 -22.61
CA GLU A 171 13.27 -3.48 -22.12
C GLU A 171 13.34 -3.77 -20.62
N LEU A 172 12.33 -3.33 -19.86
CA LEU A 172 12.19 -3.63 -18.44
C LEU A 172 11.51 -4.98 -18.20
N ILE A 173 10.83 -5.52 -19.20
CA ILE A 173 10.01 -6.73 -19.09
C ILE A 173 10.84 -7.93 -19.52
N ASP A 174 11.13 -8.83 -18.59
CA ASP A 174 11.81 -10.09 -18.89
C ASP A 174 10.82 -11.13 -19.41
N PHE A 175 9.62 -11.20 -18.81
CA PHE A 175 8.54 -12.11 -19.20
C PHE A 175 7.20 -11.65 -18.60
N ILE A 176 6.11 -12.24 -19.07
CA ILE A 176 4.79 -12.14 -18.45
C ILE A 176 4.37 -13.50 -17.89
N ILE A 177 3.74 -13.48 -16.72
CA ILE A 177 3.14 -14.63 -16.07
C ILE A 177 1.64 -14.57 -16.33
N LEU A 178 1.15 -15.54 -17.08
CA LEU A 178 -0.26 -15.74 -17.39
C LEU A 178 -0.92 -16.43 -16.20
N GLY A 179 -2.09 -15.95 -15.78
CA GLY A 179 -2.81 -16.49 -14.65
C GLY A 179 -3.13 -17.99 -14.79
N PRO A 180 -3.45 -18.70 -13.69
CA PRO A 180 -3.64 -20.15 -13.69
C PRO A 180 -4.75 -20.67 -14.60
N ILE A 181 -5.71 -19.81 -14.94
CA ILE A 181 -6.86 -20.12 -15.81
C ILE A 181 -6.84 -19.33 -17.12
N PHE A 182 -5.72 -18.71 -17.45
CA PHE A 182 -5.55 -17.99 -18.70
C PHE A 182 -5.59 -18.97 -19.88
N SER A 183 -6.51 -18.75 -20.83
CA SER A 183 -6.79 -19.66 -21.94
C SER A 183 -6.58 -18.98 -23.30
N ASP A 184 -6.76 -19.76 -24.38
CA ASP A 184 -6.69 -19.28 -25.76
C ASP A 184 -7.70 -18.15 -26.05
N LYS A 185 -8.81 -18.10 -25.30
CA LYS A 185 -9.80 -17.03 -25.43
C LYS A 185 -9.21 -15.68 -25.01
N GLU A 186 -8.64 -15.59 -23.81
CA GLU A 186 -8.01 -14.36 -23.32
C GLU A 186 -6.84 -13.94 -24.21
N GLU A 187 -6.07 -14.90 -24.71
CA GLU A 187 -4.99 -14.62 -25.66
C GLU A 187 -5.52 -14.03 -26.98
N GLY A 188 -6.63 -14.57 -27.50
CA GLY A 188 -7.31 -14.04 -28.68
C GLY A 188 -7.82 -12.61 -28.47
N ASP A 189 -8.42 -12.35 -27.31
CA ASP A 189 -8.93 -11.02 -26.93
C ASP A 189 -7.79 -9.99 -26.88
N ILE A 190 -6.66 -10.32 -26.25
CA ILE A 190 -5.49 -9.42 -26.19
C ILE A 190 -4.90 -9.15 -27.58
N LYS A 191 -4.79 -10.19 -28.42
CA LYS A 191 -4.28 -10.05 -29.79
C LYS A 191 -5.19 -9.19 -30.69
N SER A 192 -6.46 -9.04 -30.33
CA SER A 192 -7.42 -8.21 -31.08
C SER A 192 -7.27 -6.70 -30.82
N ILE A 193 -6.51 -6.30 -29.80
CA ILE A 193 -6.30 -4.90 -29.44
C ILE A 193 -5.38 -4.23 -30.47
N LYS A 194 -5.90 -3.23 -31.19
CA LYS A 194 -5.21 -2.58 -32.32
C LYS A 194 -4.15 -1.57 -31.90
N ASP A 195 -4.36 -0.87 -30.79
CA ASP A 195 -3.50 0.23 -30.32
C ASP A 195 -2.74 -0.14 -29.03
N ALA A 196 -2.32 -1.40 -28.92
CA ALA A 196 -1.57 -1.87 -27.77
C ALA A 196 -0.18 -1.19 -27.72
N LYS A 197 0.16 -0.62 -26.56
CA LYS A 197 1.49 0.01 -26.32
C LYS A 197 2.63 -1.01 -26.23
N LEU A 198 2.31 -2.27 -25.98
CA LEU A 198 3.25 -3.39 -25.84
C LEU A 198 2.83 -4.48 -26.82
N ASP A 199 3.79 -5.02 -27.57
CA ASP A 199 3.52 -6.15 -28.46
C ASP A 199 3.52 -7.46 -27.66
N PHE A 200 2.32 -7.90 -27.29
CA PHE A 200 2.12 -9.14 -26.52
C PHE A 200 2.80 -10.36 -27.15
N ASN A 201 2.93 -10.40 -28.49
CA ASN A 201 3.55 -11.54 -29.18
C ASN A 201 5.07 -11.60 -28.98
N LYS A 202 5.73 -10.45 -28.77
CA LYS A 202 7.18 -10.38 -28.54
C LYS A 202 7.59 -10.73 -27.11
N LEU A 203 6.67 -10.68 -26.16
CA LEU A 203 6.94 -10.98 -24.77
C LEU A 203 7.06 -12.49 -24.53
N ILE A 204 8.04 -12.88 -23.73
CA ILE A 204 8.18 -14.25 -23.21
C ILE A 204 7.02 -14.52 -22.26
N LYS A 205 6.31 -15.63 -22.47
CA LYS A 205 5.12 -16.01 -21.70
C LYS A 205 5.43 -17.21 -20.81
N LYS A 206 4.99 -17.16 -19.57
CA LYS A 206 5.03 -18.28 -18.63
C LYS A 206 3.64 -18.46 -18.03
N HIS A 207 3.22 -19.69 -17.81
CA HIS A 207 2.02 -19.91 -16.99
C HIS A 207 2.40 -19.81 -15.52
N SER A 208 1.48 -19.27 -14.72
CA SER A 208 1.63 -19.22 -13.28
C SER A 208 1.72 -20.62 -12.70
N ILE A 209 2.54 -20.75 -11.66
CA ILE A 209 2.62 -21.94 -10.81
C ILE A 209 1.65 -21.88 -9.62
N GLY A 210 0.95 -20.75 -9.47
CA GLY A 210 -0.04 -20.52 -8.43
C GLY A 210 -1.30 -21.36 -8.63
N THR A 211 -2.01 -21.62 -7.53
CA THR A 211 -3.18 -22.52 -7.54
C THR A 211 -4.44 -21.91 -8.15
N GLY A 212 -4.46 -20.59 -8.42
CA GLY A 212 -5.62 -19.89 -8.99
C GLY A 212 -6.81 -19.75 -8.03
N ILE A 213 -6.66 -20.18 -6.78
CA ILE A 213 -7.71 -20.14 -5.77
C ILE A 213 -7.42 -18.98 -4.80
N ILE A 214 -8.32 -18.00 -4.75
CA ILE A 214 -8.34 -17.02 -3.66
C ILE A 214 -8.85 -17.75 -2.42
N ARG A 215 -7.93 -18.22 -1.57
CA ARG A 215 -8.29 -18.76 -0.26
C ARG A 215 -8.59 -17.59 0.67
N MET A 216 -9.87 -17.38 0.97
CA MET A 216 -10.30 -16.55 2.09
C MET A 216 -9.87 -17.29 3.37
N SER A 217 -8.84 -16.77 4.05
CA SER A 217 -8.38 -17.31 5.34
C SER A 217 -9.35 -16.96 6.45
#